data_AF-A0A0F9LRS0-F1
#
_entry.id   AF-A0A0F9LRS0-F1
#
_cell.length_a   1.000
_cell.length_b   1.000
_cell.length_c   1.000
_cell.angle_alpha   90.00
_cell.angle_beta   90.00
_cell.angle_gamma   90.00
#
_symmetry.space_group_name_H-M   'P 1'
#
loop_
_entity.id
_entity.type
_entity.pdbx_description
1 polymer ?
#
loop_
_entity_poly.entity_id
_entity_poly.type
_entity_poly.pdbx_seq_one_letter_code
_entity_poly.pdbx_strand_id
1 'polypeptide(L)'
;MASGAPDYYSRVDVAIQALSEMVVRPKFGGALMEAGSMEVVANIANPLVAVAGKGMIYGGVLWLDNTSTQANSEAQLWLDGTNLNNLSFLRLRDYGLDNPRSTVVTIKKYDPTNFIYSAGFSYGLTFDAVLSLMYREQHGVTPTVHWRLVYTLL
;
A
#
# COMPACT_ATOMS: atom_id res chain seq x y z
N MET A 1 4.69 -64.95 -5.49
CA MET A 1 4.03 -64.59 -4.21
C MET A 1 4.81 -63.45 -3.60
N ALA A 2 4.31 -62.22 -3.70
CA ALA A 2 4.83 -61.07 -2.95
C ALA A 2 3.76 -60.70 -1.94
N SER A 3 4.03 -61.00 -0.66
CA SER A 3 3.15 -60.73 0.47
C SER A 3 3.02 -59.22 0.67
N GLY A 4 1.79 -58.70 0.64
CA GLY A 4 1.51 -57.33 1.01
C GLY A 4 1.99 -57.05 2.44
N ALA A 5 2.64 -55.91 2.63
CA ALA A 5 2.99 -55.43 3.95
C ALA A 5 1.69 -55.17 4.75
N PRO A 6 1.58 -55.64 6.00
CA PRO A 6 0.40 -55.45 6.82
C PRO A 6 0.25 -53.99 7.23
N ASP A 7 -0.86 -53.40 6.82
CA ASP A 7 -1.29 -52.03 7.09
C ASP A 7 -1.83 -51.92 8.51
N TYR A 8 -0.95 -51.89 9.51
CA TYR A 8 -1.36 -51.60 10.88
C TYR A 8 -0.24 -50.83 11.61
N TYR A 9 -0.60 -49.65 12.12
CA TYR A 9 0.18 -48.78 13.02
C TYR A 9 1.13 -47.75 12.39
N SER A 10 0.56 -46.80 11.65
CA SER A 10 0.85 -45.41 12.00
C SER A 10 -0.47 -44.77 12.42
N ARG A 11 -0.65 -44.59 13.74
CA ARG A 11 -1.66 -43.66 14.22
C ARG A 11 -1.19 -42.30 13.71
N VAL A 12 -1.74 -41.86 12.57
CA VAL A 12 -1.71 -40.45 12.22
C VAL A 12 -2.42 -39.77 13.38
N ASP A 13 -1.62 -39.22 14.28
CA ASP A 13 -2.11 -38.48 15.41
C ASP A 13 -2.65 -37.16 14.85
N VAL A 14 -3.91 -37.19 14.43
CA VAL A 14 -4.61 -36.03 13.85
C VAL A 14 -4.61 -34.88 14.86
N ALA A 15 -4.45 -35.15 16.16
CA ALA A 15 -4.28 -34.12 17.18
C ALA A 15 -2.89 -33.44 17.15
N ILE A 16 -1.85 -34.08 16.62
CA ILE A 16 -0.51 -33.49 16.43
C ILE A 16 -0.40 -32.79 15.06
N GLN A 17 -1.13 -33.25 14.03
CA GLN A 17 -1.26 -32.52 12.76
C GLN A 17 -2.21 -31.32 12.84
N ALA A 18 -3.10 -31.30 13.85
CA ALA A 18 -3.74 -30.08 14.32
C ALA A 18 -2.77 -29.26 15.18
N LEU A 19 -1.52 -29.11 14.70
CA LEU A 19 -0.58 -28.09 15.16
C LEU A 19 -1.41 -26.83 15.32
N SER A 20 -1.58 -26.41 16.56
CA SER A 20 -2.14 -25.14 16.91
C SER A 20 -1.14 -24.09 16.42
N GLU A 21 -1.10 -23.85 15.12
CA GLU A 21 -1.07 -22.47 14.67
C GLU A 21 -2.36 -21.87 15.23
N MET A 22 -2.27 -21.48 16.51
CA MET A 22 -2.91 -20.28 16.97
C MET A 22 -2.34 -19.21 16.03
N VAL A 23 -2.93 -19.09 14.85
CA VAL A 23 -2.76 -17.95 13.98
C VAL A 23 -3.36 -16.83 14.81
N VAL A 24 -2.56 -16.26 15.71
CA VAL A 24 -2.80 -14.94 16.27
C VAL A 24 -2.65 -14.02 15.07
N ARG A 25 -3.65 -14.04 14.18
CA ARG A 25 -3.88 -12.90 13.32
C ARG A 25 -4.14 -11.79 14.33
N PRO A 26 -3.32 -10.74 14.37
CA PRO A 26 -3.68 -9.57 15.14
C PRO A 26 -5.11 -9.25 14.73
N LYS A 27 -6.04 -9.25 15.69
CA LYS A 27 -7.40 -8.80 15.44
C LYS A 27 -7.26 -7.30 15.28
N PHE A 28 -6.92 -6.86 14.08
CA PHE A 28 -6.93 -5.46 13.76
C PHE A 28 -8.36 -4.94 13.98
N GLY A 29 -8.49 -3.76 14.59
CA GLY A 29 -9.77 -3.15 14.93
C GLY A 29 -10.65 -2.80 13.74
N GLY A 30 -11.62 -1.91 13.98
CA GLY A 30 -12.49 -1.40 12.92
C GLY A 30 -11.72 -0.63 11.86
N ALA A 31 -12.23 -0.65 10.62
CA ALA A 31 -11.69 0.18 9.55
C ALA A 31 -11.89 1.67 9.89
N LEU A 32 -10.79 2.41 9.87
CA LEU A 32 -10.71 3.86 9.97
C LEU A 32 -10.37 4.44 8.59
N MET A 33 -10.80 5.66 8.35
CA MET A 33 -10.54 6.36 7.10
C MET A 33 -10.04 7.78 7.39
N GLU A 34 -8.92 8.11 6.78
CA GLU A 34 -8.38 9.46 6.72
C GLU A 34 -8.44 9.95 5.28
N ALA A 35 -8.94 11.16 5.07
CA ALA A 35 -9.06 11.75 3.75
C ALA A 35 -8.83 13.27 3.84
N GLY A 36 -8.26 13.83 2.79
CA GLY A 36 -7.94 15.25 2.77
C GLY A 36 -7.44 15.72 1.42
N SER A 37 -7.16 17.02 1.38
CA SER A 37 -6.53 17.67 0.25
C SER A 37 -5.53 18.71 0.74
N MET A 38 -4.47 18.94 -0.05
CA MET A 38 -3.40 19.87 0.27
C MET A 38 -2.80 20.40 -1.02
N GLU A 39 -2.57 21.71 -1.08
CA GLU A 39 -1.67 22.29 -2.08
C GLU A 39 -0.23 22.01 -1.65
N VAL A 40 0.53 21.33 -2.51
CA VAL A 40 1.89 20.90 -2.19
C VAL A 40 2.92 21.91 -2.68
N VAL A 41 4.03 22.01 -1.97
CA VAL A 41 5.14 22.89 -2.35
C VAL A 41 5.95 22.21 -3.46
N ALA A 42 6.33 23.02 -4.45
CA ALA A 42 7.13 22.60 -5.60
C ALA A 42 8.50 22.04 -5.22
N ASN A 43 8.98 21.06 -5.99
CA ASN A 43 10.31 20.44 -5.91
C ASN A 43 10.69 19.77 -4.58
N ILE A 44 9.74 19.57 -3.66
CA ILE A 44 9.98 18.94 -2.36
C ILE A 44 9.02 17.78 -2.09
N ALA A 45 9.35 16.98 -1.07
CA ALA A 45 8.45 15.98 -0.51
C ALA A 45 7.54 16.64 0.53
N ASN A 46 6.23 16.47 0.35
CA ASN A 46 5.18 17.06 1.17
C ASN A 46 4.48 15.94 1.96
N PRO A 47 4.44 16.01 3.30
CA PRO A 47 3.66 15.08 4.10
C PRO A 47 2.17 15.39 3.96
N LEU A 48 1.37 14.39 3.55
CA LEU A 48 -0.07 14.56 3.37
C LEU A 48 -0.84 14.13 4.62
N VAL A 49 -0.53 12.94 5.15
CA VAL A 49 -1.11 12.42 6.38
C VAL A 49 -0.09 11.53 7.09
N ALA A 50 -0.10 11.56 8.42
CA ALA A 50 0.66 10.67 9.28
C ALA A 50 -0.26 10.09 10.35
N VAL A 51 -0.26 8.77 10.48
CA VAL A 51 -1.02 8.00 11.46
C VAL A 51 -0.03 7.33 12.39
N ALA A 52 -0.10 7.67 13.68
CA ALA A 52 0.72 7.04 14.71
C ALA A 52 -0.01 5.84 15.33
N GLY A 53 0.75 4.79 15.66
CA GLY A 53 0.28 3.58 16.30
C GLY A 53 0.70 2.32 15.54
N LYS A 54 0.20 1.18 16.00
CA LYS A 54 0.40 -0.12 15.34
C LYS A 54 -0.87 -0.50 14.59
N GLY A 55 -0.73 -0.94 13.34
CA GLY A 55 -1.90 -1.14 12.49
C GLY A 55 -1.64 -1.84 11.17
N MET A 56 -2.66 -1.82 10.32
CA MET A 56 -2.61 -2.36 8.96
C MET A 56 -3.36 -1.46 7.98
N ILE A 57 -2.86 -1.39 6.75
CA ILE A 57 -3.46 -0.64 5.65
C ILE A 57 -4.48 -1.51 4.93
N TYR A 58 -5.69 -1.00 4.76
CA TYR A 58 -6.76 -1.62 3.96
C TYR A 58 -6.84 -1.06 2.54
N GLY A 59 -6.05 -0.04 2.25
CA GLY A 59 -5.78 0.49 0.93
C GLY A 59 -5.89 2.00 0.91
N GLY A 60 -5.79 2.57 -0.27
CA GLY A 60 -5.97 4.00 -0.43
C GLY A 60 -5.80 4.42 -1.87
N VAL A 61 -6.07 5.69 -2.10
CA VAL A 61 -5.87 6.32 -3.40
C VAL A 61 -5.45 7.76 -3.18
N LEU A 62 -4.56 8.23 -4.04
CA LEU A 62 -4.12 9.60 -4.18
C LEU A 62 -4.39 10.03 -5.62
N TRP A 63 -4.91 11.24 -5.80
CA TRP A 63 -5.15 11.82 -7.11
C TRP A 63 -4.90 13.32 -7.08
N LEU A 64 -4.73 13.90 -8.27
CA LEU A 64 -4.36 15.30 -8.45
C LEU A 64 -5.45 16.04 -9.20
N ASP A 65 -5.71 17.29 -8.78
CA ASP A 65 -6.50 18.25 -9.56
C ASP A 65 -5.54 19.17 -10.29
N ASN A 66 -5.14 18.82 -11.51
CA ASN A 66 -4.05 19.52 -12.19
C ASN A 66 -4.37 20.03 -13.59
N THR A 67 -3.72 21.15 -13.91
CA THR A 67 -3.66 21.78 -15.23
C THR A 67 -2.28 21.66 -15.86
N SER A 68 -1.37 20.89 -15.27
CA SER A 68 0.02 20.73 -15.71
C SER A 68 0.55 19.30 -15.49
N THR A 69 1.64 18.98 -16.19
CA THR A 69 2.26 17.65 -16.13
C THR A 69 2.80 17.33 -14.74
N GLN A 70 2.59 16.08 -14.31
CA GLN A 70 3.14 15.53 -13.06
C GLN A 70 3.82 14.18 -13.27
N ALA A 71 4.21 13.86 -14.50
CA ALA A 71 4.72 12.54 -14.88
C ALA A 71 5.87 12.03 -13.98
N ASN A 72 6.84 12.90 -13.67
CA ASN A 72 7.97 12.60 -12.78
C ASN A 72 7.69 12.71 -11.27
N SER A 73 6.55 13.25 -10.84
CA SER A 73 6.22 13.32 -9.41
C SER A 73 5.89 11.94 -8.84
N GLU A 74 6.03 11.79 -7.52
CA GLU A 74 5.98 10.48 -6.84
C GLU A 74 4.90 10.48 -5.75
N ALA A 75 4.08 9.42 -5.73
CA ALA A 75 3.25 9.08 -4.57
C ALA A 75 4.03 8.10 -3.68
N GLN A 76 4.27 8.47 -2.43
CA GLN A 76 5.17 7.73 -1.54
C GLN A 76 4.41 7.21 -0.32
N LEU A 77 4.67 5.96 0.03
CA LEU A 77 4.15 5.32 1.24
C LEU A 77 5.32 5.00 2.16
N TRP A 78 5.28 5.55 3.36
CA TRP A 78 6.29 5.37 4.38
C TRP A 78 5.71 4.59 5.55
N LEU A 79 6.35 3.48 5.92
CA LEU A 79 6.02 2.72 7.12
C LEU A 79 7.24 2.72 8.03
N ASP A 80 7.05 3.15 9.28
CA ASP A 80 8.07 3.12 10.33
C ASP A 80 9.39 3.79 9.91
N GLY A 81 9.28 4.90 9.18
CA GLY A 81 10.42 5.66 8.66
C GLY A 81 11.07 5.10 7.38
N THR A 82 10.54 4.01 6.82
CA THR A 82 11.04 3.41 5.58
C THR A 82 10.11 3.74 4.41
N ASN A 83 10.66 4.33 3.33
CA ASN A 83 9.92 4.52 2.09
C ASN A 83 9.82 3.20 1.30
N LEU A 84 8.60 2.79 0.98
CA LEU A 84 8.33 1.58 0.21
C LEU A 84 8.18 1.83 -1.30
N ASN A 85 8.08 3.07 -1.75
CA ASN A 85 7.99 3.41 -3.17
C ASN A 85 8.69 4.74 -3.51
N ASN A 86 9.61 4.68 -4.48
CA ASN A 86 10.31 5.83 -5.05
C ASN A 86 10.08 5.95 -6.56
N LEU A 87 9.01 5.34 -7.08
CA LEU A 87 8.66 5.40 -8.49
C LEU A 87 7.71 6.58 -8.77
N SER A 88 8.02 7.31 -9.84
CA SER A 88 7.16 8.36 -10.37
C SER A 88 5.95 7.79 -11.11
N PHE A 89 4.93 8.61 -11.36
CA PHE A 89 3.77 8.19 -12.16
C PHE A 89 4.17 7.64 -13.54
N LEU A 90 5.15 8.25 -14.19
CA LEU A 90 5.70 7.80 -15.46
C LEU A 90 6.33 6.42 -15.34
N ARG A 91 7.16 6.19 -14.31
CA ARG A 91 7.80 4.89 -14.09
C ARG A 91 6.80 3.80 -13.71
N LEU A 92 5.79 4.12 -12.90
CA LEU A 92 4.71 3.19 -12.59
C LEU A 92 3.98 2.75 -13.86
N ARG A 93 3.70 3.68 -14.79
CA ARG A 93 3.13 3.37 -16.10
C ARG A 93 4.08 2.52 -16.95
N ASP A 94 5.34 2.92 -17.08
CA ASP A 94 6.32 2.26 -17.96
C ASP A 94 6.60 0.82 -17.54
N TYR A 95 6.54 0.54 -16.24
CA TYR A 95 6.67 -0.81 -15.69
C TYR A 95 5.36 -1.60 -15.67
N GLY A 96 4.23 -1.01 -16.11
CA GLY A 96 2.93 -1.68 -16.11
C GLY A 96 2.42 -2.00 -14.70
N LEU A 97 2.71 -1.15 -13.71
CA LEU A 97 2.32 -1.34 -12.31
C LEU A 97 0.91 -0.79 -12.04
N ASP A 98 -0.08 -1.25 -12.80
CA ASP A 98 -1.48 -0.79 -12.76
C ASP A 98 -2.41 -1.71 -11.95
N ASN A 99 -2.04 -2.99 -11.86
CA ASN A 99 -2.79 -4.00 -11.14
C ASN A 99 -2.66 -3.84 -9.62
N PRO A 100 -3.77 -3.80 -8.86
CA PRO A 100 -3.73 -3.83 -7.40
C PRO A 100 -2.88 -5.01 -6.89
N ARG A 101 -2.09 -4.80 -5.83
CA ARG A 101 -1.19 -5.80 -5.21
C ARG A 101 0.03 -6.25 -6.02
N SER A 102 0.22 -5.77 -7.24
CA SER A 102 1.48 -6.02 -7.97
C SER A 102 2.70 -5.42 -7.25
N THR A 103 2.47 -4.31 -6.55
CA THR A 103 3.46 -3.58 -5.75
C THR A 103 2.75 -2.77 -4.66
N VAL A 104 3.50 -2.09 -3.81
CA VAL A 104 2.98 -1.24 -2.73
C VAL A 104 2.17 -0.05 -3.26
N VAL A 105 2.66 0.59 -4.33
CA VAL A 105 2.01 1.74 -4.98
C VAL A 105 1.79 1.42 -6.46
N THR A 106 0.55 1.55 -6.91
CA THR A 106 0.14 1.20 -8.28
C THR A 106 -0.43 2.42 -9.00
N ILE A 107 -0.24 2.54 -10.31
CA ILE A 107 -0.90 3.57 -11.09
C ILE A 107 -2.39 3.23 -11.26
N LYS A 108 -3.28 4.20 -11.07
CA LYS A 108 -4.73 4.05 -11.31
C LYS A 108 -5.19 4.80 -12.53
N LYS A 109 -4.60 5.97 -12.78
CA LYS A 109 -4.82 6.73 -14.00
C LYS A 109 -3.58 7.50 -14.37
N TYR A 110 -3.23 7.45 -15.65
CA TYR A 110 -2.16 8.24 -16.24
C TYR A 110 -2.67 8.81 -17.56
N ASP A 111 -2.98 10.10 -17.57
CA ASP A 111 -3.41 10.83 -18.76
C ASP A 111 -2.59 12.13 -18.85
N PRO A 112 -1.52 12.14 -19.66
CA PRO A 112 -0.65 13.31 -19.77
C PRO A 112 -1.26 14.43 -20.63
N THR A 113 -2.33 14.14 -21.39
CA THR A 113 -3.00 15.14 -22.24
C THR A 113 -3.97 15.98 -21.42
N ASN A 114 -4.73 15.33 -20.53
CA ASN A 114 -5.67 16.00 -19.62
C ASN A 114 -5.07 16.25 -18.22
N PHE A 115 -3.79 15.95 -18.01
CA PHE A 115 -3.07 16.10 -16.75
C PHE A 115 -3.69 15.33 -15.55
N ILE A 116 -4.29 14.17 -15.82
CA ILE A 116 -4.93 13.36 -14.78
C ILE A 116 -3.95 12.26 -14.33
N TYR A 117 -3.57 12.32 -13.06
CA TYR A 117 -2.67 11.33 -12.44
C TYR A 117 -3.28 10.84 -11.13
N SER A 118 -3.27 9.53 -10.94
CA SER A 118 -3.72 8.90 -9.70
C SER A 118 -2.93 7.63 -9.41
N ALA A 119 -2.62 7.43 -8.13
CA ALA A 119 -1.96 6.24 -7.61
C ALA A 119 -2.81 5.59 -6.51
N GLY A 120 -2.76 4.27 -6.41
CA GLY A 120 -3.43 3.49 -5.38
C GLY A 120 -2.43 2.74 -4.51
N PHE A 121 -2.77 2.60 -3.24
CA PHE A 121 -1.96 1.90 -2.24
C PHE A 121 -2.52 0.52 -1.98
N SER A 122 -1.65 -0.48 -1.99
CA SER A 122 -2.02 -1.87 -1.72
C SER A 122 -2.41 -2.09 -0.26
N TYR A 123 -3.30 -3.05 -0.04
CA TYR A 123 -3.76 -3.45 1.29
C TYR A 123 -2.91 -4.60 1.86
N GLY A 124 -3.03 -4.84 3.17
CA GLY A 124 -2.34 -5.91 3.87
C GLY A 124 -0.92 -5.56 4.35
N LEU A 125 -0.55 -4.27 4.28
CA LEU A 125 0.72 -3.76 4.77
C LEU A 125 0.57 -3.35 6.24
N THR A 126 1.41 -3.89 7.12
CA THR A 126 1.41 -3.60 8.55
C THR A 126 2.47 -2.56 8.92
N PHE A 127 2.21 -1.79 9.96
CA PHE A 127 3.16 -0.82 10.53
C PHE A 127 3.11 -0.88 12.06
N ASP A 128 4.23 -0.59 12.72
CA ASP A 128 4.39 -0.72 14.18
C ASP A 128 4.38 0.62 14.93
N ALA A 129 4.79 1.71 14.28
CA ALA A 129 4.93 3.02 14.88
C ALA A 129 4.21 4.12 14.09
N VAL A 130 4.49 4.25 12.79
CA VAL A 130 3.96 5.36 11.97
C VAL A 130 3.70 4.92 10.54
N LEU A 131 2.50 5.21 10.05
CA LEU A 131 2.12 5.19 8.64
C LEU A 131 2.08 6.63 8.13
N SER A 132 2.88 6.94 7.11
CA SER A 132 2.89 8.26 6.48
C SER A 132 2.66 8.17 4.98
N LEU A 133 1.72 8.97 4.50
CA LEU A 133 1.51 9.19 3.07
C LEU A 133 2.17 10.51 2.68
N MET A 134 3.02 10.48 1.66
CA MET A 134 3.75 11.64 1.17
C MET A 134 3.60 11.79 -0.35
N TYR A 135 3.79 13.02 -0.82
CA TYR A 135 3.85 13.33 -2.23
C TYR A 135 5.09 14.14 -2.54
N ARG A 136 5.88 13.71 -3.52
CA ARG A 136 7.06 14.43 -3.97
C ARG A 136 6.81 15.08 -5.32
N GLU A 137 6.84 16.40 -5.34
CA GLU A 137 6.69 17.21 -6.55
C GLU A 137 8.07 17.36 -7.24
N GLN A 138 8.11 17.24 -8.57
CA GLN A 138 9.36 17.30 -9.37
C GLN A 138 9.24 18.10 -10.67
N HIS A 139 8.18 18.89 -10.86
CA HIS A 139 7.98 19.73 -12.06
C HIS A 139 8.04 21.23 -11.76
N GLY A 140 8.27 21.63 -10.50
CA GLY A 140 8.39 23.03 -10.15
C GLY A 140 7.05 23.75 -10.06
N VAL A 141 5.96 23.03 -9.83
CA VAL A 141 4.60 23.58 -9.69
C VAL A 141 3.97 23.19 -8.36
N THR A 142 2.83 23.79 -8.00
CA THR A 142 2.14 23.56 -6.71
C THR A 142 0.77 22.92 -6.91
N PRO A 143 0.70 21.62 -7.27
CA PRO A 143 -0.57 20.95 -7.53
C PRO A 143 -1.39 20.78 -6.25
N THR A 144 -2.72 20.68 -6.38
CA THR A 144 -3.56 20.20 -5.28
C THR A 144 -3.61 18.68 -5.31
N VAL A 145 -3.16 18.06 -4.22
CA VAL A 145 -3.14 16.62 -4.02
C VAL A 145 -4.29 16.24 -3.12
N HIS A 146 -5.08 15.25 -3.53
CA HIS A 146 -6.17 14.67 -2.76
C HIS A 146 -5.82 13.24 -2.39
N TRP A 147 -6.26 12.79 -1.22
CA TRP A 147 -6.05 11.42 -0.79
C TRP A 147 -7.21 10.86 0.01
N ARG A 148 -7.29 9.54 -0.01
CA ARG A 148 -8.10 8.72 0.90
C ARG A 148 -7.29 7.51 1.29
N LEU A 149 -7.13 7.29 2.59
CA LEU A 149 -6.39 6.20 3.18
C LEU A 149 -7.31 5.45 4.14
N VAL A 150 -7.44 4.15 3.93
CA VAL A 150 -8.22 3.26 4.80
C VAL A 150 -7.25 2.35 5.52
N TYR A 151 -7.35 2.30 6.84
CA TYR A 151 -6.45 1.55 7.71
C TYR A 151 -7.20 1.06 8.95
N THR A 152 -6.49 0.39 9.84
CA THR A 152 -6.97 -0.04 11.13
C THR A 152 -5.84 0.06 12.13
N LEU A 153 -6.19 0.28 13.40
CA LEU A 153 -5.25 0.29 14.52
C LEU A 153 -5.53 -0.92 15.43
N LEU A 154 -4.52 -1.31 16.22
CA LEU A 154 -4.62 -2.30 17.30
C LEU A 154 -4.91 -1.62 18.64
#